data_AF-A0A2W7B0U1-F1
#
_entry.id   AF-A0A2W7B0U1-F1
#
_cell.length_a   1.000
_cell.length_b   1.000
_cell.length_c   1.000
_cell.angle_alpha   90.00
_cell.angle_beta   90.00
_cell.angle_gamma   90.00
#
_symmetry.space_group_name_H-M   'P 1'
#
loop_
_entity.id
_entity.type
_entity.pdbx_description
1 polymer ?
#
loop_
_entity_poly.entity_id
_entity_poly.type
_entity_poly.pdbx_seq_one_letter_code
_entity_poly.pdbx_strand_id
1 'polypeptide(L)'
;MPPIDIRQRAIALLDQLPQNKLVAVVQLLEVLAEPAPQTPANPDEAPLLAIIQWQLPPLEQSRLDDLRDAQRAAQEGQGCEWGELSEAEHQQLIHYEDRLEQHRVERLEALMNLAKLRNLDLLSLNRQLSPQAQPFNAA
;
A
#
# COMPACT_ATOMS: atom_id res chain seq x y z
N MET A 1 -11.24 20.63 -31.37
CA MET A 1 -12.21 19.55 -31.05
C MET A 1 -12.42 19.54 -29.56
N PRO A 2 -13.65 19.62 -29.05
CA PRO A 2 -13.88 19.62 -27.60
C PRO A 2 -13.48 18.26 -27.02
N PRO A 3 -13.02 18.20 -25.76
CA PRO A 3 -12.78 16.95 -25.08
C PRO A 3 -14.13 16.24 -24.96
N ILE A 4 -14.29 15.13 -25.67
CA ILE A 4 -15.46 14.29 -25.48
C ILE A 4 -15.38 13.81 -24.03
N ASP A 5 -16.33 14.23 -23.22
CA ASP A 5 -16.47 13.77 -21.84
C ASP A 5 -16.67 12.25 -21.89
N ILE A 6 -15.58 11.50 -21.70
CA ILE A 6 -15.52 10.04 -21.89
C ILE A 6 -16.62 9.38 -21.04
N ARG A 7 -16.89 9.97 -19.87
CA ARG A 7 -17.99 9.58 -18.98
C ARG A 7 -19.37 9.72 -19.62
N GLN A 8 -19.69 10.86 -20.24
CA GLN A 8 -20.99 11.06 -20.89
C GLN A 8 -21.18 10.12 -22.08
N ARG A 9 -20.11 9.86 -22.82
CA ARG A 9 -20.15 8.90 -23.93
C ARG A 9 -20.31 7.46 -23.45
N ALA A 10 -19.68 7.08 -22.34
CA ALA A 10 -19.86 5.77 -21.73
C ALA A 10 -21.30 5.56 -21.23
N ILE A 11 -21.90 6.57 -20.59
CA ILE A 11 -23.30 6.54 -20.13
C ILE A 11 -24.25 6.39 -21.33
N ALA A 12 -24.07 7.19 -22.39
CA ALA A 12 -24.91 7.09 -23.58
C ALA A 12 -24.81 5.72 -24.29
N LEU A 13 -23.63 5.07 -24.23
CA LEU A 13 -23.45 3.72 -24.77
C LEU A 13 -24.13 2.65 -23.90
N LEU A 14 -24.14 2.82 -22.58
CA LEU A 14 -24.87 1.97 -21.64
C LEU A 14 -26.38 2.07 -21.84
N ASP A 15 -26.91 3.27 -22.05
CA ASP A 15 -28.34 3.50 -22.30
C ASP A 15 -28.82 2.89 -23.64
N GLN A 16 -27.92 2.73 -24.61
CA GLN A 16 -28.21 2.15 -25.93
C GLN A 16 -28.04 0.63 -25.97
N LEU A 17 -27.57 0.00 -24.89
CA LEU A 17 -27.33 -1.44 -24.85
C LEU A 17 -28.65 -2.20 -24.60
N PRO A 18 -28.92 -3.28 -25.36
CA PRO A 18 -30.08 -4.12 -25.10
C PRO A 18 -29.92 -4.86 -23.76
N GLN A 19 -31.02 -5.02 -23.03
CA GLN A 19 -31.02 -5.56 -21.65
C GLN A 19 -30.31 -6.91 -21.51
N ASN A 20 -30.36 -7.75 -22.54
CA ASN A 20 -29.68 -9.05 -22.55
C ASN A 20 -28.14 -8.97 -22.55
N LYS A 21 -27.57 -7.81 -22.85
CA LYS A 21 -26.11 -7.57 -22.84
C LYS A 21 -25.62 -6.79 -21.63
N LEU A 22 -26.52 -6.20 -20.84
CA LEU A 22 -26.15 -5.43 -19.64
C LEU A 22 -25.39 -6.29 -18.62
N VAL A 23 -25.81 -7.54 -18.43
CA VAL A 23 -25.14 -8.49 -17.51
C VAL A 23 -23.69 -8.73 -17.92
N ALA A 24 -23.43 -8.97 -19.21
CA ALA A 24 -22.07 -9.20 -19.71
C ALA A 24 -21.19 -7.95 -19.62
N VAL A 25 -21.77 -6.76 -19.78
CA VAL A 25 -21.05 -5.49 -19.65
C VAL A 25 -20.71 -5.19 -18.19
N VAL A 26 -21.63 -5.45 -17.26
CA VAL A 26 -21.36 -5.32 -15.82
C VAL A 26 -20.22 -6.27 -15.41
N GLN A 27 -20.28 -7.54 -15.83
CA GLN A 27 -19.21 -8.51 -15.56
C GLN A 27 -17.86 -8.07 -16.14
N LEU A 28 -17.84 -7.52 -17.36
CA LEU A 28 -16.62 -6.97 -17.94
C LEU A 28 -16.10 -5.77 -17.14
N LEU A 29 -16.98 -4.85 -16.73
CA LEU A 29 -16.61 -3.69 -15.93
C LEU A 29 -16.11 -4.08 -14.54
N GLU A 30 -16.67 -5.13 -13.93
CA GLU A 30 -16.20 -5.70 -12.68
C GLU A 30 -14.78 -6.25 -12.84
N VAL A 31 -14.51 -7.03 -13.89
CA VAL A 31 -13.16 -7.53 -14.20
C VAL A 31 -12.17 -6.39 -14.47
N LEU A 32 -12.60 -5.34 -15.17
CA LEU A 32 -11.76 -4.17 -15.45
C LEU A 32 -11.57 -3.26 -14.22
N ALA A 33 -12.47 -3.35 -13.24
CA ALA A 33 -12.39 -2.63 -11.97
C ALA A 33 -11.56 -3.37 -10.92
N GLU A 34 -11.27 -4.67 -11.12
CA GLU A 34 -10.34 -5.38 -10.26
C GLU A 34 -8.97 -4.67 -10.29
N PRO A 35 -8.38 -4.39 -9.12
CA PRO A 35 -7.03 -3.85 -9.07
C PRO A 35 -6.10 -4.81 -9.82
N ALA A 36 -5.28 -4.25 -10.72
CA ALA A 36 -4.37 -5.05 -11.53
C ALA A 36 -3.61 -6.04 -10.63
N PRO A 37 -3.54 -7.33 -11.01
CA PRO A 37 -2.98 -8.35 -10.15
C PRO A 37 -1.58 -7.95 -9.70
N GLN A 38 -1.34 -8.02 -8.39
CA GLN A 38 -0.02 -7.78 -7.79
C GLN A 38 0.98 -8.90 -8.14
N THR A 39 0.56 -9.86 -8.96
CA THR A 39 1.37 -10.96 -9.48
C THR A 39 2.48 -10.41 -10.38
N PRO A 40 3.74 -10.87 -10.22
CA PRO A 40 4.82 -10.47 -11.11
C PRO A 40 4.53 -10.93 -12.53
N ALA A 41 4.57 -10.01 -13.49
CA ALA A 41 4.45 -10.33 -14.91
C ALA A 41 5.80 -10.81 -15.52
N ASN A 42 6.91 -10.47 -14.87
CA ASN A 42 8.29 -10.78 -15.29
C ASN A 42 9.11 -11.19 -14.04
N PRO A 43 10.06 -12.14 -14.13
CA PRO A 43 11.02 -12.44 -13.06
C PRO A 43 11.69 -11.21 -12.41
N ASP A 44 11.89 -10.12 -13.15
CA ASP A 44 12.48 -8.88 -12.61
C ASP A 44 11.56 -8.14 -11.62
N GLU A 45 10.24 -8.37 -11.67
CA GLU A 45 9.27 -7.72 -10.78
C GLU A 45 9.18 -8.37 -9.41
N ALA A 46 9.41 -9.69 -9.33
CA ALA A 46 9.29 -10.46 -8.09
C ALA A 46 10.16 -9.92 -6.94
N PRO A 47 11.47 -9.62 -7.13
CA PRO A 47 12.29 -9.04 -6.06
C PRO A 47 11.84 -7.62 -5.68
N LEU A 48 11.38 -6.81 -6.64
CA LEU A 48 10.88 -5.46 -6.37
C LEU A 48 9.60 -5.51 -5.53
N LEU A 49 8.67 -6.40 -5.87
CA LEU A 49 7.43 -6.61 -5.11
C LEU A 49 7.73 -7.10 -3.69
N ALA A 50 8.71 -7.99 -3.52
CA ALA A 50 9.12 -8.45 -2.20
C ALA A 50 9.64 -7.30 -1.32
N ILE A 51 10.46 -6.40 -1.87
CA ILE A 51 10.92 -5.19 -1.17
C ILE A 51 9.73 -4.28 -0.83
N ILE A 52 8.83 -4.04 -1.78
CA ILE A 52 7.69 -3.11 -1.60
C ILE A 52 6.71 -3.60 -0.54
N GLN A 53 6.48 -4.92 -0.48
CA GLN A 53 5.54 -5.57 0.43
C GLN A 53 6.17 -5.98 1.75
N TRP A 54 7.49 -5.86 1.90
CA TRP A 54 8.14 -6.18 3.15
C TRP A 54 7.59 -5.32 4.29
N GLN A 55 7.38 -5.98 5.43
CA GLN A 55 6.94 -5.40 6.68
C GLN A 55 7.78 -6.00 7.80
N LEU A 56 7.89 -5.27 8.91
CA LEU A 56 8.46 -5.83 10.12
C LEU A 56 7.68 -7.09 10.52
N PRO A 57 8.35 -8.17 10.95
CA PRO A 57 7.68 -9.33 11.52
C PRO A 57 6.74 -8.90 12.66
N PRO A 58 5.56 -9.54 12.84
CA PRO A 58 4.55 -9.09 13.81
C PRO A 58 5.09 -8.91 15.24
N LEU A 59 6.00 -9.78 15.67
CA LEU A 59 6.63 -9.70 16.98
C LEU A 59 7.55 -8.48 17.11
N GLU A 60 8.35 -8.20 16.08
CA GLU A 60 9.21 -7.01 16.04
C GLU A 60 8.35 -5.74 16.00
N GLN A 61 7.27 -5.74 15.21
CA GLN A 61 6.34 -4.62 15.12
C GLN A 61 5.68 -4.32 16.46
N SER A 62 5.17 -5.34 17.15
CA SER A 62 4.61 -5.20 18.50
C SER A 62 5.63 -4.63 19.47
N ARG A 63 6.87 -5.13 19.43
CA ARG A 63 7.94 -4.64 20.31
C ARG A 63 8.28 -3.17 20.02
N LEU A 64 8.32 -2.78 18.75
CA LEU A 64 8.55 -1.39 18.36
C LEU A 64 7.42 -0.47 18.86
N ASP A 65 6.18 -0.91 18.75
CA ASP A 65 5.03 -0.13 19.22
C ASP A 65 5.06 0.05 20.75
N ASP A 66 5.39 -1.01 21.51
CA ASP A 66 5.60 -0.93 22.97
C ASP A 66 6.71 0.09 23.33
N LEU A 67 7.84 0.06 22.62
CA LEU A 67 8.97 0.97 22.85
C LEU A 67 8.59 2.43 22.57
N ARG A 68 7.84 2.68 21.50
CA ARG A 68 7.35 4.03 21.15
C ARG A 68 6.36 4.56 22.18
N ASP A 69 5.47 3.71 22.67
CA ASP A 69 4.49 4.10 23.68
C ASP A 69 5.15 4.40 25.03
N ALA A 70 6.12 3.58 25.44
CA ALA A 70 6.93 3.85 26.62
C ALA A 70 7.74 5.16 26.49
N GLN A 71 8.35 5.43 25.33
CA GLN A 71 9.05 6.69 25.08
C GLN A 71 8.12 7.90 25.18
N ARG A 72 6.92 7.82 24.60
CA ARG A 72 5.93 8.90 24.64
C ARG A 72 5.46 9.18 26.07
N ALA A 73 5.14 8.13 26.83
CA ALA A 73 4.77 8.24 28.22
C ALA A 73 5.85 8.95 29.06
N ALA A 74 7.12 8.57 28.88
CA ALA A 74 8.25 9.20 29.55
C ALA A 74 8.41 10.69 29.20
N GLN A 75 8.21 11.06 27.92
CA GLN A 75 8.30 12.45 27.46
C GLN A 75 7.17 13.35 27.99
N GLU A 76 5.98 12.78 28.21
CA GLU A 76 4.81 13.52 28.72
C GLU A 76 4.84 13.72 30.25
N GLY A 77 5.91 13.29 30.93
CA GLY A 77 6.02 13.36 32.39
C GLY A 77 5.00 12.49 33.12
N GLN A 78 4.30 11.62 32.39
CA GLN A 78 3.45 10.59 32.96
C GLN A 78 4.37 9.46 33.36
N GLY A 79 4.62 9.33 34.68
CA GLY A 79 5.21 8.14 35.25
C GLY A 79 4.27 6.96 35.04
N CYS A 80 4.23 6.41 33.82
CA CYS A 80 3.56 5.16 33.54
C CYS A 80 4.28 4.04 34.31
N GLU A 81 3.57 2.94 34.57
CA GLU A 81 4.08 1.76 35.29
C GLU A 81 5.38 1.16 34.67
N TRP A 82 5.72 1.56 33.45
CA TRP A 82 6.89 1.10 32.68
C TRP A 82 8.17 1.93 32.87
N GLY A 83 8.11 3.10 33.51
CA GLY A 83 9.29 3.95 33.75
C GLY A 83 9.92 4.54 32.47
N GLU A 84 11.05 5.24 32.64
CA GLU A 84 11.90 5.66 31.51
C GLU A 84 12.47 4.42 30.80
N LEU A 85 12.55 4.45 29.47
CA LEU A 85 13.21 3.40 28.69
C LEU A 85 14.65 3.21 29.18
N SER A 86 15.08 1.96 29.37
CA SER A 86 16.49 1.68 29.63
C SER A 86 17.37 2.05 28.44
N GLU A 87 18.69 2.17 28.65
CA GLU A 87 19.63 2.45 27.55
C GLU A 87 19.58 1.37 26.46
N ALA A 88 19.45 0.10 26.85
CA ALA A 88 19.31 -1.01 25.92
C ALA A 88 18.03 -0.90 25.09
N GLU A 89 16.93 -0.47 25.69
CA GLU A 89 15.65 -0.30 24.99
C GLU A 89 15.65 0.92 24.06
N HIS A 90 16.33 2.00 24.44
CA HIS A 90 16.59 3.11 23.54
C HIS A 90 17.40 2.67 22.32
N GLN A 91 18.45 1.87 22.51
CA GLN A 91 19.24 1.33 21.39
C GLN A 91 18.40 0.41 20.50
N GLN A 92 17.53 -0.42 21.08
CA GLN A 92 16.58 -1.25 20.32
C GLN A 92 15.62 -0.39 19.49
N LEU A 93 15.07 0.67 20.08
CA LEU A 93 14.17 1.59 19.39
C LEU A 93 14.87 2.25 18.19
N ILE A 94 16.08 2.80 18.40
CA ILE A 94 16.88 3.39 17.32
C ILE A 94 17.13 2.35 16.21
N HIS A 95 17.52 1.13 16.57
CA HIS A 95 17.78 0.08 15.59
C HIS A 95 16.56 -0.26 14.73
N TYR A 96 15.37 -0.33 15.32
CA TYR A 96 14.14 -0.57 14.56
C TYR A 96 13.78 0.61 13.66
N GLU A 97 13.93 1.85 14.13
CA GLU A 97 13.67 3.05 13.31
C GLU A 97 14.64 3.13 12.13
N ASP A 98 15.94 2.91 12.36
CA ASP A 98 16.96 2.91 11.30
C ASP A 98 16.64 1.87 10.21
N ARG A 99 16.22 0.66 10.61
CA ARG A 99 15.79 -0.38 9.67
C ARG A 99 14.57 0.04 8.86
N LEU A 100 13.59 0.68 9.49
CA LEU A 100 12.40 1.18 8.81
C LEU A 100 12.73 2.34 7.87
N GLU A 101 13.64 3.23 8.24
CA GLU A 101 14.10 4.32 7.38
C GLU A 101 14.85 3.81 6.16
N GLN A 102 15.77 2.86 6.36
CA GLN A 102 16.46 2.20 5.25
C GLN A 102 15.46 1.52 4.32
N HIS A 103 14.51 0.76 4.87
CA HIS A 103 13.47 0.11 4.07
C HIS A 103 12.59 1.11 3.31
N ARG A 104 12.25 2.27 3.89
CA ARG A 104 11.48 3.31 3.19
C ARG A 104 12.19 3.80 1.93
N VAL A 105 13.52 3.95 1.98
CA VAL A 105 14.34 4.33 0.82
C VAL A 105 14.33 3.21 -0.22
N GLU A 106 14.64 1.98 0.20
CA GLU A 106 14.65 0.81 -0.69
C GLU A 106 13.28 0.57 -1.34
N ARG A 107 12.20 0.74 -0.58
CA ARG A 107 10.82 0.63 -1.07
C ARG A 107 10.51 1.69 -2.13
N LEU A 108 10.95 2.94 -1.93
CA LEU A 108 10.75 3.99 -2.91
C LEU A 108 11.50 3.70 -4.21
N GLU A 109 12.75 3.26 -4.12
CA GLU A 109 13.55 2.85 -5.28
C GLU A 109 12.90 1.67 -6.01
N ALA A 110 12.44 0.66 -5.28
CA ALA A 110 11.73 -0.48 -5.84
C ALA A 110 10.43 -0.08 -6.54
N LEU A 111 9.65 0.83 -5.94
CA LEU A 111 8.45 1.40 -6.58
C LEU A 111 8.78 2.15 -7.87
N MET A 112 9.84 2.97 -7.88
CA MET A 112 10.28 3.68 -9.08
C MET A 112 10.71 2.72 -10.19
N ASN A 113 11.40 1.64 -9.85
CA ASN A 113 11.81 0.63 -10.82
C ASN A 113 10.62 -0.18 -11.34
N LEU A 114 9.68 -0.56 -10.47
CA LEU A 114 8.47 -1.27 -10.87
C LEU A 114 7.55 -0.40 -11.74
N ALA A 115 7.44 0.91 -11.44
CA ALA A 115 6.71 1.88 -12.25
C ALA A 115 7.26 1.96 -13.69
N LYS A 116 8.59 1.94 -13.85
CA LYS A 116 9.23 1.90 -15.16
C LYS A 116 8.93 0.59 -15.90
N LEU A 117 9.01 -0.56 -15.23
CA LEU A 117 8.73 -1.87 -15.83
C LEU A 117 7.28 -1.98 -16.31
N ARG A 118 6.33 -1.49 -15.51
CA ARG A 118 4.89 -1.56 -15.83
C ARG A 118 4.40 -0.37 -16.68
N ASN A 119 5.26 0.61 -16.95
CA ASN A 119 4.90 1.87 -17.59
C ASN A 119 3.69 2.55 -16.92
N LEU A 120 3.72 2.58 -15.58
CA LEU A 120 2.66 3.15 -14.75
C LEU A 120 3.18 4.39 -14.01
N ASP A 121 2.25 5.28 -13.68
CA ASP A 121 2.52 6.39 -12.78
C ASP A 121 2.83 5.89 -11.35
N LEU A 122 3.83 6.50 -10.72
CA LEU A 122 4.34 6.11 -9.40
C LEU A 122 3.27 6.24 -8.31
N LEU A 123 2.47 7.32 -8.34
CA LEU A 123 1.43 7.53 -7.34
C LEU A 123 0.32 6.49 -7.49
N SER A 124 -0.05 6.17 -8.72
CA SER A 124 -1.03 5.15 -9.05
C SER A 124 -0.58 3.77 -8.58
N LEU A 125 0.69 3.41 -8.82
CA LEU A 125 1.29 2.16 -8.36
C LEU A 125 1.39 2.10 -6.83
N ASN A 126 1.80 3.18 -6.17
CA ASN A 126 1.90 3.22 -4.70
C ASN A 126 0.53 3.04 -4.04
N ARG A 127 -0.55 3.59 -4.60
CA ARG A 127 -1.91 3.34 -4.10
C ARG A 127 -2.31 1.87 -4.25
N GLN A 128 -2.01 1.24 -5.38
CA GLN A 128 -2.33 -0.18 -5.62
C GLN A 128 -1.57 -1.13 -4.69
N LEU A 129 -0.35 -0.76 -4.28
CA LEU A 129 0.55 -1.58 -3.46
C LEU A 129 0.59 -1.14 -1.99
N SER A 130 -0.22 -0.16 -1.60
CA SER A 130 -0.35 0.24 -0.20
C SER A 130 -1.18 -0.81 0.54
N PRO A 131 -0.76 -1.29 1.72
CA PRO A 131 -1.51 -2.28 2.50
C PRO A 131 -2.91 -1.83 2.93
N GLN A 132 -3.23 -0.53 2.83
CA GLN A 132 -4.57 0.03 3.04
C GLN A 132 -5.51 -0.08 1.81
N ALA A 133 -5.03 -0.61 0.67
CA ALA A 133 -5.85 -0.87 -0.51
C ALA A 133 -6.42 -2.30 -0.54
N GLN A 134 -6.70 -2.89 0.63
CA GLN A 134 -7.69 -3.95 0.67
C GLN A 134 -9.04 -3.32 0.32
N PRO A 135 -9.76 -3.82 -0.69
CA PRO A 135 -11.12 -3.36 -0.92
C PRO A 135 -11.94 -3.63 0.35
N PHE A 136 -12.53 -2.56 0.86
CA PHE A 136 -13.72 -2.60 1.71
C PHE A 136 -14.80 -3.36 0.94
N ASN A 137 -14.78 -4.69 1.04
CA ASN A 137 -15.86 -5.58 0.62
C ASN A 137 -15.71 -6.89 1.41
N ALA A 138 -16.07 -6.81 2.69
CA ALA A 138 -16.53 -7.95 3.45
C ALA A 138 -17.86 -7.54 4.12
N ALA A 139 -18.89 -8.33 3.79
CA ALA A 139 -20.28 -8.33 4.27
C ALA A 139 -21.27 -7.35 3.60
#